data_AF-A0A9P2PZV5-F1
#
_entry.id   AF-A0A9P2PZV5-F1
#
_cell.length_a   1.000
_cell.length_b   1.000
_cell.length_c   1.000
_cell.angle_alpha   90.00
_cell.angle_beta   90.00
_cell.angle_gamma   90.00
#
_symmetry.space_group_name_H-M   'P 1'
#
loop_
_entity.id
_entity.type
_entity.pdbx_description
1 polymer ?
#
loop_
_entity_poly.entity_id
_entity_poly.type
_entity_poly.pdbx_seq_one_letter_code
_entity_poly.pdbx_strand_id
1 'polypeptide(L)'
;MSEITSLVTAEAVKEVLRSEEVRSALKQKLRHNLEARLDAEVDAILDELLGAPAAPEPEGIAGEGSASDSGDPTPDSDMMM
;
A
#
# COMPACT_ATOMS: atom_id res chain seq x y z
N MET A 1 27.18 -49.70 -23.71
CA MET A 1 26.04 -48.78 -23.58
C MET A 1 26.62 -47.37 -23.61
N SER A 2 26.42 -46.62 -24.69
CA SER A 2 26.94 -45.26 -24.81
C SER A 2 25.88 -44.30 -24.25
N GLU A 3 26.07 -43.87 -23.01
CA GLU A 3 25.35 -42.73 -22.45
C GLU A 3 25.89 -41.47 -23.13
N ILE A 4 25.33 -41.14 -24.30
CA ILE A 4 25.54 -39.83 -24.89
C ILE A 4 24.73 -38.86 -24.03
N THR A 5 25.41 -38.19 -23.11
CA THR A 5 24.87 -37.01 -22.43
C THR A 5 24.40 -36.04 -23.50
N SER A 6 23.09 -35.91 -23.67
CA SER A 6 22.46 -34.93 -24.56
C SER A 6 23.06 -33.57 -24.25
N LEU A 7 23.88 -33.04 -25.18
CA LEU A 7 24.55 -31.77 -24.99
C LEU A 7 23.45 -30.70 -24.96
N VAL A 8 23.22 -30.08 -23.80
CA VAL A 8 22.29 -28.96 -23.68
C VAL A 8 22.88 -27.79 -24.44
N THR A 9 22.45 -27.63 -25.70
CA THR A 9 22.88 -26.52 -26.54
C THR A 9 22.11 -25.27 -26.17
N ALA A 10 22.72 -24.09 -26.37
CA ALA A 10 22.03 -22.81 -26.17
C ALA A 10 20.71 -22.72 -26.96
N GLU A 11 20.63 -23.42 -28.10
CA GLU A 11 19.47 -23.32 -28.98
C GLU A 11 18.32 -24.19 -28.45
N ALA A 12 18.63 -25.34 -27.86
CA ALA A 12 17.65 -26.14 -27.12
C ALA A 12 17.09 -25.36 -25.91
N VAL A 13 17.92 -24.59 -25.21
CA VAL A 13 17.45 -23.73 -24.10
C VAL A 13 16.54 -22.62 -24.61
N LYS A 14 16.89 -21.96 -25.73
CA LYS A 14 16.05 -20.92 -26.33
C LYS A 14 14.69 -21.45 -26.78
N GLU A 15 14.63 -22.69 -27.27
CA GLU A 15 13.37 -23.34 -27.66
C GLU A 15 12.47 -23.58 -26.44
N VAL A 16 13.02 -24.10 -25.34
CA VAL A 16 12.29 -24.26 -24.08
C VAL A 16 11.81 -22.92 -23.51
N LEU A 17 12.64 -21.87 -23.57
CA LEU A 17 12.23 -20.53 -23.11
C LEU A 17 11.11 -19.90 -23.97
N ARG A 18 10.94 -20.36 -25.21
CA ARG A 18 9.83 -19.93 -26.09
C ARG A 18 8.55 -20.76 -25.89
N SER A 19 8.60 -21.79 -25.05
CA SER A 19 7.44 -22.63 -24.73
C SER A 19 6.29 -21.79 -24.15
N GLU A 20 5.08 -22.27 -24.37
CA GLU A 20 3.86 -21.62 -23.89
C GLU A 20 3.79 -21.58 -22.36
N GLU A 21 4.27 -22.65 -21.70
CA GLU A 21 4.40 -22.73 -20.25
C GLU A 21 5.32 -21.62 -19.69
N VAL A 22 6.55 -21.48 -20.22
CA VAL A 22 7.48 -20.43 -19.76
C VAL A 22 6.93 -19.04 -20.05
N ARG A 23 6.30 -18.84 -21.23
CA ARG A 23 5.66 -17.56 -21.57
C ARG A 23 4.49 -17.25 -20.63
N SER A 24 3.69 -18.25 -20.27
CA SER A 24 2.55 -18.10 -19.36
C SER A 24 3.03 -17.74 -17.96
N ALA A 25 4.00 -18.49 -17.43
CA ALA A 25 4.62 -18.22 -16.14
C ALA A 25 5.26 -16.82 -16.08
N LEU A 26 5.98 -16.41 -17.14
CA LEU A 26 6.57 -15.07 -17.22
C LEU A 26 5.50 -13.98 -17.24
N LYS A 27 4.41 -14.15 -18.00
CA LYS A 27 3.28 -13.21 -18.03
C LYS A 27 2.57 -13.12 -16.67
N GLN A 28 2.39 -14.24 -15.97
CA GLN A 28 1.79 -14.24 -14.63
C GLN A 28 2.69 -13.51 -13.63
N LYS A 29 3.99 -13.82 -13.60
CA LYS A 29 4.95 -13.14 -12.74
C LYS A 29 5.03 -11.64 -13.03
N LEU A 30 5.01 -11.25 -14.30
CA LEU A 30 5.02 -9.85 -14.71
C LEU A 30 3.76 -9.12 -14.23
N ARG A 31 2.57 -9.70 -14.42
CA ARG A 31 1.31 -9.12 -13.93
C ARG A 31 1.35 -8.91 -12.42
N HIS A 32 1.70 -9.95 -11.68
CA HIS A 32 1.79 -9.86 -10.22
C HIS A 32 2.78 -8.79 -9.75
N ASN A 33 3.95 -8.67 -10.41
CA ASN A 33 4.92 -7.64 -10.05
C ASN A 33 4.42 -6.22 -10.35
N LEU A 34 3.72 -6.03 -11.47
CA LEU A 34 3.14 -4.74 -11.82
C LEU A 34 2.00 -4.37 -10.88
N GLU A 35 1.11 -5.31 -10.57
CA GLU A 35 0.02 -5.11 -9.60
C GLU A 35 0.57 -4.68 -8.24
N ALA A 36 1.53 -5.42 -7.67
CA ALA A 36 2.12 -5.06 -6.38
C ALA A 36 2.80 -3.67 -6.37
N ARG A 37 3.39 -3.28 -7.49
CA ARG A 37 4.01 -1.94 -7.63
C ARG A 37 2.96 -0.85 -7.78
N LEU A 38 1.88 -1.12 -8.49
CA LEU A 38 0.77 -0.17 -8.63
C LEU A 38 0.06 0.02 -7.30
N ASP A 39 -0.18 -1.05 -6.55
CA ASP A 39 -0.80 -0.97 -5.23
C ASP A 39 0.04 -0.08 -4.30
N ALA A 40 1.35 -0.31 -4.23
CA ALA A 40 2.25 0.50 -3.41
C ALA A 40 2.32 1.97 -3.86
N GLU A 41 2.28 2.23 -5.18
CA GLU A 41 2.25 3.59 -5.72
C GLU A 41 0.93 4.30 -5.38
N VAL A 42 -0.20 3.59 -5.47
CA VAL A 42 -1.51 4.11 -5.08
C VAL A 42 -1.52 4.46 -3.60
N ASP A 43 -1.02 3.58 -2.74
CA ASP A 43 -0.91 3.86 -1.30
C ASP A 43 -0.04 5.09 -1.04
N ALA A 44 1.12 5.20 -1.70
CA ALA A 44 1.99 6.36 -1.57
C ALA A 44 1.32 7.68 -2.02
N ILE A 45 0.58 7.66 -3.13
CA ILE A 45 -0.18 8.82 -3.62
C ILE A 45 -1.31 9.17 -2.64
N LEU A 46 -2.00 8.17 -2.08
CA LEU A 46 -3.04 8.40 -1.09
C LEU A 46 -2.48 9.02 0.18
N ASP A 47 -1.33 8.55 0.67
CA ASP A 47 -0.62 9.15 1.81
C ASP A 47 -0.20 10.60 1.52
N GLU A 48 0.23 10.91 0.31
CA GLU A 48 0.57 12.29 -0.10
C GLU A 48 -0.67 13.19 -0.13
N LEU A 49 -1.77 12.72 -0.73
CA LEU A 49 -3.00 13.50 -0.90
C LEU A 49 -3.77 13.71 0.41
N LEU A 50 -3.82 12.69 1.26
CA LEU A 50 -4.53 12.73 2.54
C LEU A 50 -3.66 13.34 3.65
N GLY A 51 -2.36 13.47 3.41
CA GLY A 51 -1.35 13.74 4.43
C GLY A 51 -1.03 12.45 5.20
N ALA A 52 0.24 12.29 5.58
CA ALA A 52 0.68 11.11 6.33
C ALA A 52 -0.23 10.91 7.55
N PRO A 53 -0.73 9.68 7.80
CA PRO A 53 -1.54 9.43 8.97
C PRO A 53 -0.76 9.88 10.20
N ALA A 54 -1.38 10.74 11.02
CA ALA A 54 -0.79 11.15 12.29
C ALA A 54 -0.37 9.86 13.01
N ALA A 55 0.93 9.72 13.27
CA ALA A 55 1.44 8.59 14.04
C ALA A 55 0.58 8.46 15.29
N PRO A 56 0.15 7.25 15.69
CA PRO A 56 -0.62 7.09 16.92
C PRO A 56 0.20 7.72 18.04
N GLU A 57 -0.28 8.85 18.55
CA GLU A 57 0.31 9.53 19.70
C GLU A 57 0.50 8.44 20.77
N PRO A 58 1.71 8.28 21.35
CA PRO A 58 1.88 7.32 22.43
C PRO A 58 0.84 7.69 23.48
N GLU A 59 -0.05 6.76 23.85
CA GLU A 59 -1.12 6.97 24.82
C GLU A 59 -0.54 7.68 26.04
N GLY A 60 -0.69 9.00 26.05
CA GLY A 60 -0.29 9.86 27.12
C GLY A 60 -1.25 9.56 28.24
N ILE A 61 -0.75 8.89 29.26
CA ILE A 61 -1.28 8.81 30.60
C ILE A 61 -2.29 9.95 30.89
N ALA A 62 -3.49 9.57 31.33
CA ALA A 62 -4.52 10.51 31.77
C ALA A 62 -3.92 11.58 32.70
N GLY A 63 -4.10 12.85 32.33
CA GLY A 63 -3.56 14.00 33.05
C GLY A 63 -4.47 15.21 32.91
N GLU A 64 -5.58 15.16 33.64
CA GLU A 64 -6.22 16.27 34.36
C GLU A 64 -6.34 17.65 33.69
N GLY A 65 -7.58 17.98 33.32
CA GLY A 65 -8.15 19.32 33.56
C GLY A 65 -7.65 20.49 32.71
N SER A 66 -8.41 20.83 31.67
CA SER A 66 -8.72 22.24 31.45
C SER A 66 -10.08 22.36 30.75
N ALA A 67 -11.13 22.49 31.56
CA ALA A 67 -12.38 23.07 31.10
C ALA A 67 -12.06 24.50 30.65
N SER A 68 -11.90 24.69 29.35
CA SER A 68 -11.88 26.03 28.77
C SER A 68 -13.32 26.52 28.76
N ASP A 69 -13.63 27.29 29.80
CA ASP A 69 -14.80 28.14 29.95
C ASP A 69 -14.97 29.01 28.70
N SER A 70 -15.71 28.51 27.72
CA SER A 70 -16.34 29.34 26.68
C SER A 70 -17.79 29.55 27.09
N GLY A 71 -17.98 30.24 28.22
CA GLY A 71 -19.25 30.78 28.63
C GLY A 71 -19.62 31.96 27.75
N ASP A 72 -20.47 31.71 26.75
CA ASP A 72 -21.58 32.63 26.47
C ASP A 72 -22.68 31.92 25.64
N PRO A 73 -23.74 31.38 26.27
CA PRO A 73 -24.97 31.06 25.58
C PRO A 73 -25.97 32.23 25.68
N THR A 74 -26.36 32.74 24.51
CA THR A 74 -27.67 33.33 24.15
C THR A 74 -28.09 34.69 24.76
N PRO A 75 -28.57 35.66 23.94
CA PRO A 75 -29.21 36.85 24.45
C PRO A 75 -30.62 36.49 24.88
N ASP A 76 -30.86 36.38 26.19
CA ASP A 76 -32.22 36.35 26.70
C ASP A 76 -32.83 37.74 26.61
N SER A 77 -33.67 37.89 25.59
CA SER A 77 -34.72 38.89 25.55
C SER A 77 -35.73 38.63 26.67
N ASP A 78 -35.71 39.42 27.75
CA ASP A 78 -36.95 39.96 28.36
C ASP A 78 -36.71 40.99 29.49
N MET A 79 -37.60 41.98 29.52
CA MET A 79 -38.19 42.62 30.72
C MET A 79 -37.30 43.01 31.94
N MET A 80 -37.12 44.32 32.18
CA MET A 80 -37.71 45.06 33.34
C MET A 80 -37.05 46.45 33.58
N MET A 81 -37.93 47.45 33.78
CA MET A 81 -37.76 48.85 34.24
C MET A 81 -37.43 49.91 33.17
#